data_AF-A0A830D0E2-F1
#
_entry.id   AF-A0A830D0E2-F1
#
_cell.length_a   1.000
_cell.length_b   1.000
_cell.length_c   1.000
_cell.angle_alpha   90.00
_cell.angle_beta   90.00
_cell.angle_gamma   90.00
#
_symmetry.space_group_name_H-M   'P 1'
#
loop_
_entity.id
_entity.type
_entity.pdbx_description
1 polymer ?
#
loop_
_entity_poly.entity_id
_entity_poly.type
_entity_poly.pdbx_seq_one_letter_code
_entity_poly.pdbx_strand_id
1 'polypeptide(L)'
;IYITNSLFLTIGPRDFLVHYDIALGLHTTTLILVKGAFDARDSKLMPDKKDFDYSFPCNGPGRGGTCDISAYIYIYIRLGSNENPSLYVNLVTHLDH
;
A
#
# COMPACT_ATOMS: atom_id res chain seq x y z
N ILE A 1 -15.58 -15.58 -38.74
CA ILE A 1 -15.54 -14.57 -37.65
C ILE A 1 -15.94 -15.30 -36.39
N TYR A 2 -14.96 -15.85 -35.65
CA TYR A 2 -15.24 -16.42 -34.33
C TYR A 2 -15.04 -15.28 -33.33
N ILE A 3 -16.14 -14.81 -32.74
CA ILE A 3 -16.08 -13.86 -31.63
C ILE A 3 -15.69 -14.69 -30.40
N THR A 4 -14.42 -14.64 -30.03
CA THR A 4 -13.97 -15.17 -28.73
C THR A 4 -14.54 -14.27 -27.64
N ASN A 5 -15.53 -14.77 -26.90
CA ASN A 5 -16.06 -14.07 -25.73
C ASN A 5 -14.98 -14.05 -24.63
N SER A 6 -14.69 -12.87 -24.08
CA SER A 6 -13.69 -12.66 -23.01
C SER A 6 -14.19 -13.02 -21.60
N LEU A 7 -15.28 -13.79 -21.49
CA LEU A 7 -15.89 -14.13 -20.19
C LEU A 7 -14.89 -14.88 -19.27
N PHE A 8 -14.02 -15.71 -19.86
CA PHE A 8 -12.91 -16.38 -19.18
C PHE A 8 -11.72 -16.52 -20.14
N LEU A 9 -10.66 -15.74 -19.90
CA LEU A 9 -9.39 -15.88 -20.60
C LEU A 9 -8.67 -17.17 -20.15
N THR A 10 -7.92 -17.78 -21.08
CA THR A 10 -7.08 -18.93 -20.77
C THR A 10 -5.87 -18.49 -19.94
N ILE A 11 -5.77 -19.00 -18.71
CA ILE A 11 -4.72 -18.64 -17.76
C ILE A 11 -3.43 -19.40 -18.10
N GLY A 12 -2.34 -18.66 -18.27
CA GLY A 12 -0.98 -19.16 -18.45
C GLY A 12 -0.10 -19.03 -17.19
N PRO A 13 1.12 -19.58 -17.23
CA PRO A 13 2.08 -19.48 -16.12
C PRO A 13 2.57 -18.04 -15.87
N ARG A 14 2.54 -17.16 -16.88
CA ARG A 14 2.84 -15.73 -16.74
C ARG A 14 1.83 -15.05 -15.81
N ASP A 15 0.56 -15.38 -15.95
CA ASP A 15 -0.54 -14.74 -15.22
C ASP A 15 -0.45 -15.06 -13.73
N PHE A 16 0.09 -16.23 -13.36
CA PHE A 16 0.34 -16.58 -11.97
C PHE A 16 1.32 -15.60 -11.28
N LEU A 17 2.43 -15.26 -11.93
CA LEU A 17 3.41 -14.31 -11.38
C LEU A 17 2.81 -12.91 -11.24
N VAL A 18 2.06 -12.48 -12.24
CA VAL A 18 1.39 -11.18 -12.23
C VAL A 18 0.36 -11.09 -11.10
N HIS A 19 -0.48 -12.12 -10.94
CA HIS A 19 -1.46 -12.15 -9.85
C HIS A 19 -0.79 -12.17 -8.48
N TYR A 20 0.36 -12.86 -8.36
CA TYR A 20 1.16 -12.85 -7.15
C TYR A 20 1.69 -11.44 -6.81
N ASP A 21 2.24 -10.72 -7.79
CA ASP A 21 2.74 -9.35 -7.58
C ASP A 21 1.62 -8.37 -7.23
N ILE A 22 0.45 -8.50 -7.87
CA ILE A 22 -0.74 -7.71 -7.54
C ILE A 22 -1.20 -8.01 -6.11
N ALA A 23 -1.24 -9.30 -5.73
CA ALA A 23 -1.58 -9.70 -4.37
C ALA A 23 -0.57 -9.11 -3.39
N LEU A 24 0.73 -9.25 -3.64
CA LEU A 24 1.79 -8.70 -2.79
C LEU A 24 1.62 -7.18 -2.63
N GLY A 25 1.42 -6.44 -3.73
CA GLY A 25 1.21 -4.99 -3.70
C GLY A 25 -0.05 -4.58 -2.92
N LEU A 26 -1.14 -5.35 -3.01
CA LEU A 26 -2.35 -5.12 -2.21
C LEU A 26 -2.12 -5.42 -0.72
N HIS A 27 -1.41 -6.50 -0.40
CA HIS A 27 -1.10 -6.86 0.99
C HIS A 27 -0.16 -5.83 1.63
N THR A 28 0.89 -5.38 0.93
CA THR A 28 1.78 -4.33 1.45
C THR A 28 1.04 -2.99 1.61
N THR A 29 0.17 -2.64 0.66
CA THR A 29 -0.70 -1.45 0.75
C THR A 29 -1.57 -1.48 2.01
N THR A 30 -2.28 -2.59 2.22
CA THR A 30 -3.18 -2.74 3.37
C THR A 30 -2.39 -2.77 4.67
N LEU A 31 -1.25 -3.45 4.72
CA LEU A 31 -0.37 -3.46 5.89
C LEU A 31 0.08 -2.05 6.29
N ILE A 32 0.53 -1.22 5.34
CA ILE A 32 0.97 0.15 5.63
C ILE A 32 -0.17 0.99 6.19
N LEU A 33 -1.34 0.94 5.55
CA LEU A 33 -2.51 1.74 5.95
C LEU A 33 -3.09 1.28 7.30
N VAL A 34 -3.22 -0.03 7.50
CA VAL A 34 -3.71 -0.61 8.76
C VAL A 34 -2.73 -0.32 9.89
N LYS A 35 -1.43 -0.44 9.64
CA LYS A 35 -0.39 -0.09 10.63
C LYS A 35 -0.49 1.38 11.02
N GLY A 36 -0.61 2.30 10.05
CA GLY A 36 -0.79 3.71 10.32
C GLY A 36 -2.07 4.04 11.10
N ALA A 37 -3.17 3.32 10.82
CA ALA A 37 -4.43 3.48 11.54
C ALA A 37 -4.37 2.97 12.99
N PHE A 38 -3.76 1.80 13.23
CA PHE A 38 -3.62 1.23 14.57
C PHE A 38 -2.58 1.98 15.42
N ASP A 39 -1.49 2.44 14.82
CA ASP A 39 -0.48 3.25 15.50
C ASP A 39 -0.85 4.74 15.54
N ALA A 40 -2.05 5.15 15.12
CA ALA A 40 -2.44 6.56 15.05
C ALA A 40 -2.60 7.20 16.44
N ARG A 41 -3.05 6.43 17.43
CA ARG A 41 -3.32 6.94 18.79
C ARG A 41 -2.13 6.79 19.73
N ASP A 42 -1.42 5.68 19.61
CA ASP A 42 -0.32 5.32 20.50
C ASP A 42 0.58 4.34 19.74
N SER A 43 1.88 4.41 19.99
CA SER A 43 2.78 3.30 19.71
C SER A 43 3.74 3.11 20.87
N LYS A 44 4.35 1.93 20.98
CA LYS A 44 5.41 1.68 21.96
C LYS A 44 6.53 2.74 21.94
N LEU A 45 6.81 3.30 20.76
CA LEU A 45 7.81 4.35 20.60
C LEU A 45 7.32 5.72 21.07
N MET A 46 6.03 6.03 20.86
CA MET A 46 5.42 7.33 21.16
C MET A 46 3.98 7.13 21.68
N PRO A 47 3.82 6.93 23.00
CA PRO A 47 2.53 6.60 23.59
C PRO A 47 1.57 7.80 23.68
N ASP A 48 2.13 9.00 23.69
CA ASP A 48 1.43 10.28 23.72
C ASP A 48 1.00 10.76 22.33
N LYS A 49 1.01 9.90 21.30
CA LYS A 49 0.73 10.32 19.91
C LYS A 49 -0.66 10.93 19.72
N LYS A 50 -1.67 10.45 20.44
CA LYS A 50 -3.04 10.98 20.42
C LYS A 50 -3.15 12.46 20.82
N ASP A 51 -2.15 12.99 21.54
CA ASP A 51 -2.13 14.37 22.01
C ASP A 51 -1.55 15.32 20.95
N PHE A 52 -1.09 14.77 19.82
CA PHE A 52 -0.68 15.48 18.62
C PHE A 52 -1.74 15.36 17.53
N ASP A 53 -1.62 16.22 16.51
CA ASP A 53 -2.48 16.19 15.34
C ASP A 53 -2.29 14.92 14.48
N TYR A 54 -3.19 14.71 13.51
CA TYR A 54 -3.07 13.62 12.55
C TYR A 54 -1.80 13.70 11.68
N SER A 55 -1.33 14.93 11.43
CA SER A 55 -0.15 15.23 10.63
C SER A 55 0.80 16.12 11.42
N PHE A 56 2.00 15.60 11.71
CA PHE A 56 3.09 16.30 12.37
C PHE A 56 4.43 15.69 11.90
N PRO A 57 5.54 16.45 11.94
CA PRO A 57 6.82 16.00 11.37
C PRO A 57 7.54 14.96 12.25
N CYS A 58 7.62 15.19 13.56
CA CYS A 58 8.32 14.33 14.52
C CYS A 58 8.02 14.73 15.97
N ASN A 59 8.44 13.91 16.94
CA ASN A 59 8.48 14.21 18.38
C ASN A 59 9.94 14.29 18.88
N GLY A 60 10.78 15.01 18.15
CA GLY A 60 12.20 15.24 18.48
C GLY A 60 13.15 14.04 18.27
N PRO A 61 14.45 14.22 18.55
CA PRO A 61 15.50 13.21 18.31
C PRO A 61 15.59 12.11 19.38
N GLY A 62 14.78 12.20 20.44
CA GLY A 62 14.78 11.20 21.51
C GLY A 62 14.40 9.80 21.02
N ARG A 63 14.67 8.77 21.84
CA ARG A 63 14.26 7.38 21.60
C ARG A 63 14.77 6.75 20.29
N GLY A 64 15.88 7.26 19.74
CA GLY A 64 16.45 6.80 18.47
C GLY A 64 15.92 7.54 17.23
N GLY A 65 15.13 8.60 17.42
CA GLY A 65 14.51 9.39 16.37
C GLY A 65 13.04 9.03 16.16
N THR A 66 12.20 10.06 15.95
CA THR A 66 10.74 9.91 15.74
C THR A 66 10.28 10.63 14.46
N CYS A 67 11.19 10.80 13.50
CA CYS A 67 10.83 11.27 12.17
C CYS A 67 9.81 10.32 11.53
N ASP A 68 8.90 10.88 10.74
CA ASP A 68 7.95 10.09 9.95
C ASP A 68 7.08 9.15 10.79
N ILE A 69 6.66 9.59 11.98
CA ILE A 69 5.85 8.79 12.92
C ILE A 69 4.35 9.14 12.92
N SER A 70 3.96 10.26 12.32
CA SER A 70 2.55 10.70 12.29
C SER A 70 1.67 9.75 11.48
N ALA A 71 0.36 9.70 11.77
CA ALA A 71 -0.54 8.81 11.04
C ALA A 71 -0.65 9.19 9.55
N TYR A 72 -0.58 10.49 9.24
CA TYR A 72 -0.57 11.00 7.87
C TYR A 72 0.58 10.47 7.02
N ILE A 73 1.77 10.25 7.59
CA ILE A 73 2.94 9.85 6.81
C ILE A 73 2.77 8.46 6.17
N TYR A 74 1.99 7.57 6.79
CA TYR A 74 1.68 6.25 6.24
C TYR A 74 0.83 6.36 4.96
N ILE A 75 -0.10 7.32 4.93
CA ILE A 75 -0.88 7.63 3.71
C ILE A 75 0.04 8.23 2.66
N TYR A 76 0.87 9.21 3.05
CA TYR A 76 1.78 9.89 2.13
C TYR A 76 2.77 8.93 1.47
N ILE A 77 3.44 8.08 2.25
CA ILE A 77 4.36 7.04 1.77
C ILE A 77 3.63 6.09 0.84
N ARG A 78 2.40 5.69 1.19
CA ARG A 78 1.65 4.79 0.33
C ARG A 78 1.32 5.45 -1.00
N LEU A 79 0.75 6.65 -1.01
CA LEU A 79 0.36 7.34 -2.25
C LEU A 79 1.58 7.68 -3.13
N GLY A 80 2.73 7.99 -2.53
CA GLY A 80 3.96 8.30 -3.24
C GLY A 80 4.75 7.07 -3.72
N SER A 81 4.37 5.85 -3.32
CA SER A 81 5.05 4.63 -3.76
C SER A 81 4.75 4.33 -5.23
N ASN A 82 5.78 3.91 -5.97
CA ASN A 82 5.65 3.44 -7.35
C ASN A 82 4.99 2.06 -7.46
N GLU A 83 4.84 1.35 -6.34
CA GLU A 83 4.20 0.03 -6.27
C GLU A 83 2.68 0.15 -6.17
N ASN A 84 2.06 0.65 -7.24
CA ASN A 84 0.61 0.80 -7.33
C ASN A 84 -0.03 -0.44 -7.98
N PRO A 85 -0.74 -1.30 -7.22
CA PRO A 85 -1.35 -2.51 -7.79
C PRO A 85 -2.37 -2.16 -8.88
N SER A 86 -3.03 -0.99 -8.80
CA SER A 86 -3.92 -0.51 -9.86
C SER A 86 -3.22 -0.27 -11.20
N LEU A 87 -1.94 0.14 -11.18
CA LEU A 87 -1.14 0.30 -12.41
C LEU A 87 -0.83 -1.06 -13.03
N TYR A 88 -0.48 -2.06 -12.22
CA TYR A 88 -0.25 -3.43 -12.68
C TYR A 88 -1.53 -4.05 -13.27
N VAL A 89 -2.68 -3.87 -12.60
CA VAL A 89 -3.98 -4.33 -13.12
C VAL A 89 -4.28 -3.71 -14.48
N ASN A 90 -4.09 -2.39 -14.63
CA ASN A 90 -4.32 -1.70 -15.90
C ASN A 90 -3.35 -2.16 -17.01
N LEU A 91 -2.08 -2.37 -16.68
CA LEU A 91 -1.08 -2.84 -17.65
C LEU A 91 -1.44 -4.24 -18.16
N VAL A 92 -1.84 -5.14 -17.26
CA VAL A 92 -2.14 -6.54 -17.59
C VAL A 92 -3.41 -6.64 -18.39
N THR A 93 -4.47 -5.94 -17.97
CA THR A 93 -5.72 -5.86 -18.74
C THR A 93 -5.52 -5.26 -20.13
N HIS A 94 -4.58 -4.32 -20.30
CA HIS A 94 -4.22 -3.81 -21.63
C HIS A 94 -3.42 -4.83 -22.47
N LEU A 95 -2.60 -5.68 -21.86
CA LEU A 95 -1.81 -6.68 -22.58
C LEU A 95 -2.61 -7.93 -22.96
N ASP A 96 -3.65 -8.24 -22.19
CA ASP A 96 -4.52 -9.40 -22.41
C ASP A 96 -5.70 -9.13 -23.37
N HIS A 97 -5.86 -7.89 -23.82
CA HIS A 97 -6.82 -7.42 -24.83
C HIS A 97 -6.18 -7.27 -26.20
#